data_AF-A0A507FPX4-F1
#
_entry.id   AF-A0A507FPX4-F1
#
_cell.length_a   1.000
_cell.length_b   1.000
_cell.length_c   1.000
_cell.angle_alpha   90.00
_cell.angle_beta   90.00
_cell.angle_gamma   90.00
#
_symmetry.space_group_name_H-M   'P 1'
#
loop_
_entity.id
_entity.type
_entity.pdbx_description
1 polymer ?
#
loop_
_entity_poly.entity_id
_entity_poly.type
_entity_poly.pdbx_seq_one_letter_code
_entity_poly.pdbx_strand_id
1 'polypeptide(L)'
;MSADSVMGGSQPGLAVVVPALYPHHEGRPRKLGPAERFALSACAPAVAVFFTNPFDTVKVRLQLQGQRAKAVKSAGASAAESSIKATADAVIYRNSFDAIHKILRNEGIRGLQKGLFPAILKEGSKNFFRIGMYDPFMTMIHDPKKGSSPPWKRMLAGSMCGVMGAFSCNPFELIKTRLQSQVSAANAHQAVGHQFQYKNSWDALVKTYTSDGLKGLYRGSVLSMARSFVGSGVNLTTYSMMKEYLILKRNWKDDWVLDMVAGLGSGIASCIAMNPIDVVRTRYYNQPYVNGKGTLYSSGTDALAEVYNYMDMRDSFRNFDQDGNGVLDRKELADAMRAVLPNSGFEDAEYEKMIRDATMRVLEIADQDKDTVISFEEYPRMTEEVQKIYVERAGAASLFGGIRPRSMKSFGV
;
A
#
# COMPACT_ATOMS: atom_id res chain seq x y z
N MET A 1 -2.65 11.10 53.52
CA MET A 1 -1.70 10.33 54.33
C MET A 1 -1.84 8.88 53.93
N SER A 2 -0.84 8.12 53.51
CA SER A 2 0.50 8.35 52.99
C SER A 2 0.85 6.97 52.44
N ALA A 3 1.42 6.89 51.25
CA ALA A 3 2.15 5.70 50.82
C ALA A 3 3.35 6.13 49.95
N ASP A 4 4.04 7.16 50.42
CA ASP A 4 5.49 7.35 50.21
C ASP A 4 6.28 6.50 51.25
N SER A 5 5.82 5.29 51.55
CA SER A 5 6.43 4.47 52.60
C SER A 5 6.65 3.03 52.17
N VAL A 6 7.24 2.82 50.99
CA VAL A 6 8.13 1.68 50.72
C VAL A 6 9.20 2.12 49.70
N MET A 7 9.98 3.15 50.06
CA MET A 7 11.31 3.35 49.49
C MET A 7 12.30 2.59 50.39
N GLY A 8 12.48 1.30 50.10
CA GLY A 8 13.59 0.48 50.58
C GLY A 8 14.36 -0.02 49.35
N GLY A 9 15.64 0.36 49.26
CA GLY A 9 16.38 0.48 48.01
C GLY A 9 16.69 -0.80 47.22
N SER A 10 16.80 -0.64 45.91
CA SER A 10 17.89 -1.13 45.02
C SER A 10 17.55 -0.77 43.56
N GLN A 11 18.54 -0.26 42.83
CA GLN A 11 18.44 0.43 41.53
C GLN A 11 18.06 -0.47 40.32
N PRO A 12 18.12 0.00 39.06
CA PRO A 12 17.33 1.04 38.41
C PRO A 12 16.62 0.43 37.18
N GLY A 13 15.30 0.19 37.28
CA GLY A 13 14.52 -0.30 36.16
C GLY A 13 14.07 0.85 35.27
N LEU A 14 14.54 0.87 34.02
CA LEU A 14 14.21 1.82 32.95
C LEU A 14 12.68 1.89 32.72
N ALA A 15 11.97 2.63 33.56
CA ALA A 15 10.68 3.18 33.22
C ALA A 15 10.97 4.15 32.08
N VAL A 16 10.58 3.79 30.86
CA VAL A 16 10.49 4.73 29.75
C VAL A 16 9.40 5.73 30.13
N VAL A 17 9.79 6.69 30.96
CA VAL A 17 9.09 7.92 31.20
C VAL A 17 9.25 8.67 29.89
N VAL A 18 8.23 8.63 29.04
CA VAL A 18 8.12 9.60 27.94
C VAL A 18 8.22 10.97 28.62
N PRO A 19 9.28 11.76 28.37
CA PRO A 19 9.40 13.09 28.94
C PRO A 19 8.13 13.86 28.58
N ALA A 20 7.48 14.42 29.58
CA ALA A 20 6.19 15.07 29.43
C ALA A 20 6.27 16.12 28.32
N LEU A 21 5.55 15.87 27.22
CA LEU A 21 5.41 16.77 26.06
C LEU A 21 4.57 18.03 26.37
N TYR A 22 4.41 18.35 27.66
CA TYR A 22 3.59 19.45 28.14
C TYR A 22 4.42 20.30 29.10
N PRO A 23 4.44 21.63 28.94
CA PRO A 23 5.06 22.50 29.92
C PRO A 23 4.45 22.20 31.29
N HIS A 24 5.32 22.08 32.31
CA HIS A 24 4.93 21.96 33.70
C HIS A 24 4.14 23.20 34.13
N HIS A 25 2.84 23.23 33.83
CA HIS A 25 1.91 24.07 34.57
C HIS A 25 1.80 23.48 35.97
N GLU A 26 1.97 24.32 37.00
CA GLU A 26 1.96 23.98 38.44
C GLU A 26 0.60 23.49 38.97
N GLY A 27 -0.24 22.90 38.12
CA GLY A 27 -1.45 22.18 38.49
C GLY A 27 -1.32 20.71 38.13
N ARG A 28 -1.65 19.80 39.05
CA ARG A 28 -1.75 18.36 38.74
C ARG A 28 -2.62 18.20 37.48
N PRO A 29 -2.15 17.55 36.40
CA PRO A 29 -2.94 17.41 35.18
C PRO A 29 -4.26 16.74 35.53
N ARG A 30 -5.37 17.44 35.26
CA ARG A 30 -6.73 16.91 35.51
C ARG A 30 -6.84 15.57 34.78
N LYS A 31 -7.12 14.50 35.54
CA LYS A 31 -7.39 13.19 34.94
C LYS A 31 -8.70 13.29 34.15
N LEU A 32 -8.59 13.40 32.83
CA LEU A 32 -9.73 13.40 31.91
C LEU A 32 -10.59 12.15 32.15
N GLY A 33 -11.90 12.32 32.26
CA GLY A 33 -12.84 11.20 32.39
C GLY A 33 -12.87 10.32 31.14
N PRO A 34 -13.37 9.07 31.21
CA PRO A 34 -13.43 8.17 30.05
C PRO A 34 -14.19 8.77 28.86
N ALA A 35 -15.32 9.42 29.12
CA ALA A 35 -16.13 10.09 28.09
C ALA A 35 -15.41 11.31 27.49
N GLU A 36 -14.67 12.07 28.31
CA GLU A 36 -13.90 13.25 27.88
C GLU A 36 -12.72 12.82 26.98
N ARG A 37 -12.00 11.76 27.37
CA ARG A 37 -10.95 11.14 26.55
C ARG A 37 -11.51 10.63 25.23
N PHE A 38 -12.67 9.98 25.28
CA PHE A 38 -13.33 9.48 24.08
C PHE A 38 -13.74 10.61 23.14
N ALA A 39 -14.39 11.65 23.66
CA ALA A 39 -14.78 12.83 22.88
C ALA A 39 -13.58 13.53 22.23
N LEU A 40 -12.52 13.78 23.00
CA LEU A 40 -11.27 14.37 22.48
C LEU A 40 -10.63 13.48 21.42
N SER A 41 -10.63 12.16 21.64
CA SER A 41 -10.10 11.20 20.67
C SER A 41 -10.91 11.06 19.39
N ALA A 42 -12.19 11.44 19.40
CA ALA A 42 -13.05 11.45 18.23
C ALA A 42 -12.98 12.79 17.48
N CYS A 43 -12.88 13.91 18.20
CA CYS A 43 -12.82 15.26 17.62
C CYS A 43 -11.46 15.56 16.97
N ALA A 44 -10.35 15.18 17.60
CA ALA A 44 -9.01 15.49 17.07
C ALA A 44 -8.77 14.89 15.65
N PRO A 45 -9.10 13.62 15.38
CA PRO A 45 -9.03 13.06 14.03
C PRO A 45 -10.02 13.72 13.05
N ALA A 46 -11.20 14.13 13.51
CA ALA A 46 -12.16 14.80 12.63
C ALA A 46 -11.61 16.13 12.08
N VAL A 47 -10.94 16.90 12.94
CA VAL A 47 -10.26 18.14 12.53
C VAL A 47 -9.09 17.82 11.58
N ALA A 48 -8.28 16.81 11.90
CA ALA A 48 -7.18 16.40 11.01
C ALA A 48 -7.70 15.97 9.62
N VAL A 49 -8.78 15.16 9.59
CA VAL A 49 -9.42 14.70 8.36
C VAL A 49 -9.96 15.86 7.52
N PHE A 50 -10.48 16.90 8.13
CA PHE A 50 -10.94 18.08 7.40
C PHE A 50 -9.83 18.69 6.52
N PHE A 51 -8.60 18.74 7.04
CA PHE A 51 -7.44 19.25 6.30
C PHE A 51 -6.80 18.22 5.36
N THR A 52 -6.84 16.92 5.70
CA THR A 52 -6.20 15.87 4.89
C THR A 52 -7.09 15.32 3.79
N ASN A 53 -8.41 15.46 3.87
CA ASN A 53 -9.36 14.90 2.91
C ASN A 53 -9.15 15.37 1.45
N PRO A 54 -8.78 16.64 1.16
CA PRO A 54 -8.40 17.07 -0.19
C PRO A 54 -7.27 16.24 -0.80
N PHE A 55 -6.25 15.92 0.01
CA PHE A 55 -5.11 15.10 -0.42
C PHE A 55 -5.50 13.64 -0.63
N ASP A 56 -6.38 13.11 0.23
CA ASP A 56 -6.92 11.75 0.06
C ASP A 56 -7.71 11.61 -1.25
N THR A 57 -8.54 12.60 -1.60
CA THR A 57 -9.31 12.59 -2.86
C THR A 57 -8.39 12.55 -4.08
N VAL A 58 -7.31 13.34 -4.05
CA VAL A 58 -6.30 13.37 -5.11
C VAL A 58 -5.56 12.04 -5.20
N LYS A 59 -5.14 11.47 -4.06
CA LYS A 59 -4.49 10.16 -4.00
C LYS A 59 -5.36 9.07 -4.61
N VAL A 60 -6.64 9.00 -4.24
CA VAL A 60 -7.58 7.99 -4.78
C VAL A 60 -7.69 8.11 -6.29
N ARG A 61 -7.82 9.33 -6.83
CA ARG A 61 -7.93 9.53 -8.28
C ARG A 61 -6.66 9.16 -9.04
N LEU A 62 -5.49 9.51 -8.51
CA LEU A 62 -4.20 9.11 -9.08
C LEU A 62 -4.03 7.58 -9.08
N GLN A 63 -4.38 6.91 -7.98
CA GLN A 63 -4.30 5.45 -7.90
C GLN A 63 -5.23 4.73 -8.88
N LEU A 64 -6.38 5.34 -9.20
CA LEU A 64 -7.37 4.81 -10.16
C LEU A 64 -7.06 5.18 -11.62
N GLN A 65 -6.28 6.23 -11.87
CA GLN A 65 -5.88 6.62 -13.22
C GLN A 65 -5.18 5.48 -13.98
N GLY A 66 -4.40 4.66 -13.29
CA GLY A 66 -3.77 3.47 -13.90
C GLY A 66 -4.77 2.47 -14.48
N GLN A 67 -5.99 2.37 -13.93
CA GLN A 67 -7.05 1.51 -14.51
C GLN A 67 -7.58 2.08 -15.82
N ARG A 68 -7.74 3.41 -15.91
CA ARG A 68 -8.16 4.08 -17.14
C ARG A 68 -7.11 3.92 -18.23
N ALA A 69 -5.83 4.09 -17.89
CA ALA A 69 -4.72 3.87 -18.82
C ALA A 69 -4.75 2.44 -19.41
N LYS A 70 -4.94 1.42 -18.57
CA LYS A 70 -5.10 0.03 -19.03
C LYS A 70 -6.35 -0.17 -19.89
N ALA A 71 -7.49 0.39 -19.51
CA ALA A 71 -8.74 0.26 -20.26
C ALA A 71 -8.67 0.91 -21.65
N VAL A 72 -8.03 2.08 -21.76
CA VAL A 72 -7.79 2.76 -23.05
C VAL A 72 -6.82 1.95 -23.91
N LYS A 73 -5.73 1.42 -23.32
CA LYS A 73 -4.79 0.53 -24.03
C LYS A 73 -5.49 -0.74 -24.57
N SER A 74 -6.38 -1.36 -23.81
CA SER A 74 -7.14 -2.54 -24.29
C SER A 74 -8.18 -2.22 -25.37
N ALA A 75 -8.74 -1.00 -25.37
CA ALA A 75 -9.69 -0.56 -26.38
C ALA A 75 -9.00 -0.08 -27.69
N GLY A 76 -7.75 0.40 -27.59
CA GLY A 76 -6.96 0.91 -28.70
C GLY A 76 -6.23 -0.14 -29.55
N ALA A 77 -6.31 -1.43 -29.21
CA ALA A 77 -5.68 -2.52 -29.97
C ALA A 77 -6.25 -2.71 -31.39
N SER A 78 -7.27 -1.94 -31.81
CA SER A 78 -7.87 -1.99 -33.16
C SER A 78 -7.46 -0.86 -34.10
N ALA A 79 -6.65 0.14 -33.68
CA ALA A 79 -6.18 1.21 -34.55
C ALA A 79 -4.78 1.72 -34.12
N ALA A 80 -3.74 1.29 -34.85
CA ALA A 80 -2.34 1.41 -34.43
C ALA A 80 -1.75 2.84 -34.43
N GLU A 81 -2.32 3.79 -35.18
CA GLU A 81 -1.65 5.08 -35.46
C GLU A 81 -2.17 6.26 -34.63
N SER A 82 -3.40 6.18 -34.09
CA SER A 82 -3.98 7.13 -33.14
C SER A 82 -3.62 6.82 -31.67
N SER A 83 -2.82 5.76 -31.47
CA SER A 83 -2.49 5.17 -30.17
C SER A 83 -1.68 6.10 -29.27
N ILE A 84 -0.61 6.74 -29.74
CA ILE A 84 0.30 7.56 -28.91
C ILE A 84 -0.40 8.79 -28.29
N LYS A 85 -1.27 9.46 -29.06
CA LYS A 85 -2.07 10.60 -28.57
C LYS A 85 -3.17 10.13 -27.61
N ALA A 86 -3.77 8.96 -27.87
CA ALA A 86 -4.77 8.36 -27.00
C ALA A 86 -4.18 7.83 -25.67
N THR A 87 -2.94 7.35 -25.63
CA THR A 87 -2.25 7.00 -24.38
C THR A 87 -1.88 8.23 -23.57
N ALA A 88 -1.48 9.33 -24.21
CA ALA A 88 -1.24 10.61 -23.54
C ALA A 88 -2.55 11.19 -22.95
N ASP A 89 -3.68 11.06 -23.65
CA ASP A 89 -5.02 11.47 -23.16
C ASP A 89 -5.61 10.49 -22.11
N ALA A 90 -4.99 9.32 -21.91
CA ALA A 90 -5.38 8.38 -20.87
C ALA A 90 -4.87 8.79 -19.48
N VAL A 91 -3.78 9.56 -19.42
CA VAL A 91 -3.14 10.07 -18.20
C VAL A 91 -3.67 11.48 -17.90
N ILE A 92 -4.79 11.56 -17.19
CA ILE A 92 -5.47 12.84 -16.90
C ILE A 92 -4.62 13.75 -15.99
N TYR A 93 -4.03 13.18 -14.95
CA TYR A 93 -3.26 13.93 -13.97
C TYR A 93 -1.77 13.60 -14.13
N ARG A 94 -0.95 14.64 -14.34
CA ARG A 94 0.51 14.49 -14.43
C ARG A 94 1.14 14.34 -13.05
N ASN A 95 0.70 15.18 -12.11
CA ASN A 95 1.25 15.29 -10.76
C ASN A 95 0.14 15.50 -9.73
N SER A 96 0.42 15.32 -8.45
CA SER A 96 -0.54 15.61 -7.36
C SER A 96 -1.01 17.06 -7.35
N PHE A 97 -0.14 18.02 -7.65
CA PHE A 97 -0.52 19.44 -7.78
C PHE A 97 -1.42 19.71 -8.98
N ASP A 98 -1.13 19.07 -10.12
CA ASP A 98 -1.97 19.15 -11.32
C ASP A 98 -3.36 18.55 -11.07
N ALA A 99 -3.43 17.44 -10.32
CA ALA A 99 -4.68 16.88 -9.86
C ALA A 99 -5.48 17.84 -8.97
N ILE A 100 -4.85 18.45 -7.96
CA ILE A 100 -5.52 19.46 -7.11
C ILE A 100 -6.07 20.60 -7.96
N HIS A 101 -5.25 21.15 -8.86
CA HIS A 101 -5.64 22.28 -9.71
C HIS A 101 -6.83 21.93 -10.62
N LYS A 102 -6.75 20.77 -11.30
CA LYS A 102 -7.80 20.29 -12.22
C LYS A 102 -9.11 19.99 -11.48
N ILE A 103 -9.05 19.40 -10.29
CA ILE A 103 -10.24 19.14 -9.47
C ILE A 103 -10.85 20.46 -8.98
N LEU A 104 -10.03 21.38 -8.51
CA LEU A 104 -10.49 22.68 -8.01
C LEU A 104 -11.17 23.49 -9.14
N ARG A 105 -10.60 23.48 -10.35
CA ARG A 105 -11.15 24.20 -11.50
C ARG A 105 -12.48 23.61 -11.99
N ASN A 106 -12.61 22.28 -11.99
CA ASN A 106 -13.75 21.63 -12.63
C ASN A 106 -14.86 21.22 -11.65
N GLU A 107 -14.53 20.95 -10.39
CA GLU A 107 -15.48 20.49 -9.35
C GLU A 107 -15.54 21.43 -8.13
N GLY A 108 -14.64 22.40 -8.04
CA GLY A 108 -14.55 23.32 -6.90
C GLY A 108 -14.09 22.65 -5.60
N ILE A 109 -14.16 23.42 -4.51
CA ILE A 109 -13.75 22.98 -3.16
C ILE A 109 -14.58 21.80 -2.67
N ARG A 110 -15.86 21.74 -3.07
CA ARG A 110 -16.76 20.61 -2.74
C ARG A 110 -16.31 19.30 -3.40
N GLY A 111 -15.68 19.36 -4.58
CA GLY A 111 -15.07 18.20 -5.24
C GLY A 111 -13.90 17.63 -4.46
N LEU A 112 -13.01 18.49 -3.95
CA LEU A 112 -11.87 18.09 -3.11
C LEU A 112 -12.32 17.48 -1.77
N GLN A 113 -13.42 17.97 -1.20
CA GLN A 113 -13.97 17.49 0.08
C GLN A 113 -14.96 16.31 -0.06
N LYS A 114 -15.03 15.66 -1.23
CA LYS A 114 -15.85 14.44 -1.39
C LYS A 114 -15.43 13.36 -0.40
N GLY A 115 -16.42 12.66 0.16
CA GLY A 115 -16.18 11.60 1.13
C GLY A 115 -15.76 12.06 2.54
N LEU A 116 -15.87 13.35 2.87
CA LEU A 116 -15.50 13.87 4.20
C LEU A 116 -16.28 13.17 5.34
N PHE A 117 -17.60 13.05 5.21
CA PHE A 117 -18.44 12.41 6.23
C PHE A 117 -18.04 10.96 6.54
N PRO A 118 -17.93 10.04 5.55
CA PRO A 118 -17.46 8.69 5.82
C PRO A 118 -16.00 8.65 6.28
N ALA A 119 -15.16 9.63 5.91
CA ALA A 119 -13.79 9.74 6.43
C ALA A 119 -13.76 10.04 7.94
N ILE A 120 -14.62 10.95 8.42
CA ILE A 120 -14.75 11.26 9.85
C ILE A 120 -15.27 10.03 10.61
N LEU A 121 -16.31 9.35 10.10
CA LEU A 121 -16.86 8.14 10.74
C LEU A 121 -15.83 7.01 10.81
N LYS A 122 -15.04 6.83 9.75
CA LYS A 122 -13.92 5.90 9.72
C LYS A 122 -12.93 6.19 10.84
N GLU A 123 -12.40 7.42 10.92
CA GLU A 123 -11.38 7.74 11.92
C GLU A 123 -11.94 7.69 13.35
N GLY A 124 -13.20 8.09 13.54
CA GLY A 124 -13.89 7.92 14.82
C GLY A 124 -13.99 6.45 15.24
N SER A 125 -14.42 5.57 14.33
CA SER A 125 -14.50 4.14 14.60
C SER A 125 -13.12 3.53 14.88
N LYS A 126 -12.09 3.86 14.08
CA LYS A 126 -10.73 3.38 14.30
C LYS A 126 -10.19 3.77 15.69
N ASN A 127 -10.45 5.00 16.12
CA ASN A 127 -10.02 5.49 17.43
C ASN A 127 -10.78 4.84 18.59
N PHE A 128 -12.06 4.53 18.40
CA PHE A 128 -12.84 3.77 19.39
C PHE A 128 -12.19 2.42 19.69
N PHE A 129 -11.83 1.64 18.67
CA PHE A 129 -11.17 0.35 18.86
C PHE A 129 -9.77 0.50 19.47
N ARG A 130 -9.02 1.52 19.04
CA ARG A 130 -7.66 1.78 19.56
C ARG A 130 -7.63 2.12 21.04
N ILE A 131 -8.56 2.93 21.53
CA ILE A 131 -8.57 3.35 22.94
C ILE A 131 -9.36 2.37 23.81
N GLY A 132 -10.49 1.86 23.30
CA GLY A 132 -11.37 0.99 24.06
C GLY A 132 -10.87 -0.45 24.19
N MET A 133 -10.19 -1.00 23.18
CA MET A 133 -9.80 -2.43 23.18
C MET A 133 -8.33 -2.69 23.54
N TYR A 134 -7.47 -1.66 23.55
CA TYR A 134 -6.05 -1.83 23.83
C TYR A 134 -5.79 -2.36 25.25
N ASP A 135 -6.41 -1.75 26.27
CA ASP A 135 -6.24 -2.17 27.66
C ASP A 135 -6.76 -3.61 27.89
N PRO A 136 -7.98 -3.98 27.43
CA PRO A 136 -8.44 -5.38 27.48
C PRO A 136 -7.47 -6.37 26.82
N PHE A 137 -6.99 -6.08 25.60
CA PHE A 137 -6.05 -6.98 24.92
C PHE A 137 -4.71 -7.09 25.64
N MET A 138 -4.21 -5.99 26.23
CA MET A 138 -2.99 -6.04 27.03
C MET A 138 -3.15 -6.89 28.27
N THR A 139 -4.27 -6.76 28.99
CA THR A 139 -4.53 -7.55 30.20
C THR A 139 -4.68 -9.04 29.90
N MET A 140 -5.13 -9.39 28.69
CA MET A 140 -5.22 -10.79 28.23
C MET A 140 -3.84 -11.38 27.89
N ILE A 141 -2.92 -10.59 27.33
CA ILE A 141 -1.60 -11.06 26.84
C ILE A 141 -0.52 -10.93 27.93
N HIS A 142 -0.69 -10.01 28.87
CA HIS A 142 0.25 -9.75 29.96
C HIS A 142 -0.48 -9.41 31.25
N ASP A 143 -0.16 -10.16 32.31
CA ASP A 143 -0.66 -9.87 33.64
C ASP A 143 0.00 -8.58 34.16
N PRO A 144 -0.77 -7.52 34.48
CA PRO A 144 -0.25 -6.25 34.97
C PRO A 144 0.65 -6.39 36.21
N LYS A 145 0.53 -7.50 36.94
CA LYS A 145 1.31 -7.81 38.14
C LYS A 145 2.74 -8.25 37.87
N LYS A 146 3.09 -8.60 36.63
CA LYS A 146 4.43 -9.11 36.23
C LYS A 146 5.39 -8.03 35.73
N GLY A 147 5.08 -6.74 35.91
CA GLY A 147 5.91 -5.61 35.48
C GLY A 147 5.61 -5.11 34.06
N SER A 148 6.51 -4.29 33.50
CA SER A 148 6.32 -3.62 32.19
C SER A 148 6.20 -4.63 31.04
N SER A 149 5.14 -4.54 30.23
CA SER A 149 4.93 -5.46 29.10
C SER A 149 6.06 -5.36 28.06
N PRO A 150 6.67 -6.48 27.63
CA PRO A 150 7.70 -6.47 26.60
C PRO A 150 7.19 -5.90 25.26
N PRO A 151 8.05 -5.28 24.43
CA PRO A 151 7.67 -4.58 23.21
C PRO A 151 6.87 -5.43 22.22
N TRP A 152 7.19 -6.72 22.07
CA TRP A 152 6.48 -7.61 21.14
C TRP A 152 5.04 -7.90 21.58
N LYS A 153 4.74 -7.97 22.88
CA LYS A 153 3.36 -8.08 23.39
C LYS A 153 2.60 -6.80 23.14
N ARG A 154 3.28 -5.65 23.29
CA ARG A 154 2.69 -4.34 22.99
C ARG A 154 2.31 -4.21 21.52
N MET A 155 3.20 -4.69 20.65
CA MET A 155 2.98 -4.77 19.22
C MET A 155 1.81 -5.69 18.89
N LEU A 156 1.74 -6.89 19.50
CA LEU A 156 0.66 -7.84 19.22
C LEU A 156 -0.72 -7.27 19.57
N ALA A 157 -0.89 -6.72 20.78
CA ALA A 157 -2.17 -6.14 21.17
C ALA A 157 -2.52 -4.89 20.35
N GLY A 158 -1.53 -4.05 20.00
CA GLY A 158 -1.72 -2.93 19.09
C GLY A 158 -2.18 -3.37 17.69
N SER A 159 -1.55 -4.41 17.13
CA SER A 159 -1.91 -5.01 15.85
C SER A 159 -3.31 -5.62 15.87
N MET A 160 -3.70 -6.32 16.94
CA MET A 160 -5.06 -6.87 17.10
C MET A 160 -6.11 -5.75 17.13
N CYS A 161 -5.86 -4.67 17.89
CA CYS A 161 -6.73 -3.48 17.88
C CYS A 161 -6.83 -2.87 16.48
N GLY A 162 -5.71 -2.78 15.77
CA GLY A 162 -5.65 -2.27 14.40
C GLY A 162 -6.45 -3.10 13.41
N VAL A 163 -6.34 -4.43 13.49
CA VAL A 163 -7.10 -5.38 12.65
C VAL A 163 -8.60 -5.28 12.92
N MET A 164 -9.01 -5.24 14.19
CA MET A 164 -10.44 -5.09 14.54
C MET A 164 -10.99 -3.74 14.11
N GLY A 165 -10.23 -2.66 14.32
CA GLY A 165 -10.61 -1.33 13.83
C GLY A 165 -10.68 -1.28 12.30
N ALA A 166 -9.75 -1.93 11.58
CA ALA A 166 -9.78 -2.00 10.13
C ALA A 166 -11.00 -2.76 9.61
N PHE A 167 -11.40 -3.82 10.30
CA PHE A 167 -12.61 -4.58 9.98
C PHE A 167 -13.87 -3.74 10.19
N SER A 168 -14.02 -3.09 11.35
CA SER A 168 -15.19 -2.25 11.66
C SER A 168 -15.33 -1.04 10.73
N CYS A 169 -14.20 -0.47 10.29
CA CYS A 169 -14.17 0.73 9.46
C CYS A 169 -14.33 0.43 7.96
N ASN A 170 -14.21 -0.82 7.54
CA ASN A 170 -14.26 -1.21 6.13
C ASN A 170 -15.46 -0.66 5.35
N PRO A 171 -16.73 -0.69 5.86
CA PRO A 171 -17.86 -0.09 5.15
C PRO A 171 -17.67 1.41 4.88
N PHE A 172 -17.15 2.16 5.84
CA PHE A 172 -16.91 3.60 5.69
C PHE A 172 -15.75 3.88 4.72
N GLU A 173 -14.71 3.05 4.75
CA GLU A 173 -13.58 3.16 3.81
C GLU A 173 -13.98 2.85 2.37
N LEU A 174 -14.82 1.84 2.15
CA LEU A 174 -15.37 1.50 0.85
C LEU A 174 -16.16 2.68 0.26
N ILE A 175 -17.09 3.23 1.04
CA ILE A 175 -17.94 4.35 0.61
C ILE A 175 -17.11 5.61 0.38
N LYS A 176 -16.17 5.92 1.28
CA LYS A 176 -15.22 7.04 1.09
C LYS A 176 -14.51 6.91 -0.25
N THR A 177 -13.93 5.75 -0.54
CA THR A 177 -13.15 5.51 -1.76
C THR A 177 -14.02 5.68 -3.02
N ARG A 178 -15.24 5.12 -3.02
CA ARG A 178 -16.17 5.25 -4.17
C ARG A 178 -16.67 6.68 -4.37
N LEU A 179 -16.88 7.44 -3.30
CA LEU A 179 -17.26 8.86 -3.42
C LEU A 179 -16.11 9.74 -3.89
N GLN A 180 -14.88 9.43 -3.48
CA GLN A 180 -13.67 10.16 -3.90
C GLN A 180 -13.31 9.89 -5.37
N SER A 181 -13.59 8.68 -5.87
CA SER A 181 -13.43 8.34 -7.28
C SER A 181 -14.51 8.94 -8.18
N GLN A 182 -15.68 9.26 -7.63
CA GLN A 182 -16.81 9.79 -8.38
C GLN A 182 -16.55 11.21 -8.92
N VAL A 183 -16.72 11.36 -10.22
CA VAL A 183 -16.68 12.62 -10.96
C VAL A 183 -18.11 12.94 -11.43
N SER A 184 -18.48 14.21 -11.42
CA SER A 184 -19.80 14.64 -11.89
C SER A 184 -19.98 14.31 -13.38
N ALA A 185 -21.20 13.97 -13.80
CA ALA A 185 -21.48 13.63 -15.20
C ALA A 185 -21.08 14.74 -16.20
N ALA A 186 -21.17 16.00 -15.80
CA ALA A 186 -20.68 17.16 -16.56
C ALA A 186 -19.16 17.14 -16.82
N ASN A 187 -18.39 16.43 -15.99
CA ASN A 187 -16.93 16.33 -16.07
C ASN A 187 -16.48 14.91 -16.42
N ALA A 188 -17.28 14.16 -17.20
CA ALA A 188 -16.98 12.77 -17.58
C ALA A 188 -15.59 12.58 -18.20
N HIS A 189 -15.02 13.61 -18.83
CA HIS A 189 -13.65 13.61 -19.35
C HIS A 189 -12.59 13.29 -18.28
N GLN A 190 -12.83 13.58 -17.00
CA GLN A 190 -11.92 13.34 -15.86
C GLN A 190 -12.24 12.07 -15.04
N ALA A 191 -13.24 11.29 -15.44
CA ALA A 191 -13.60 10.07 -14.73
C ALA A 191 -12.44 9.07 -14.73
N VAL A 192 -12.10 8.56 -13.54
CA VAL A 192 -11.07 7.53 -13.33
C VAL A 192 -11.68 6.31 -12.65
N GLY A 193 -11.34 5.12 -13.15
CA GLY A 193 -11.96 3.86 -12.73
C GLY A 193 -13.48 3.83 -12.93
N HIS A 194 -14.17 2.87 -12.29
CA HIS A 194 -15.62 2.76 -12.41
C HIS A 194 -16.34 3.87 -11.63
N GLN A 195 -17.37 4.47 -12.25
CA GLN A 195 -18.11 5.60 -11.69
C GLN A 195 -19.42 5.13 -11.08
N PHE A 196 -19.45 5.00 -9.76
CA PHE A 196 -20.68 4.75 -9.03
C PHE A 196 -21.42 6.08 -8.83
N GLN A 197 -22.61 6.23 -9.43
CA GLN A 197 -23.41 7.45 -9.30
C GLN A 197 -24.15 7.49 -7.96
N TYR A 198 -23.53 8.09 -6.95
CA TYR A 198 -24.12 8.34 -5.64
C TYR A 198 -24.48 9.81 -5.46
N LYS A 199 -25.59 10.08 -4.78
CA LYS A 199 -26.02 11.45 -4.42
C LYS A 199 -25.35 11.94 -3.14
N ASN A 200 -25.27 11.08 -2.13
CA ASN A 200 -24.77 11.36 -0.79
C ASN A 200 -24.10 10.12 -0.18
N SER A 201 -23.35 10.30 0.91
CA SER A 201 -22.73 9.18 1.64
C SER A 201 -23.73 8.15 2.17
N TRP A 202 -24.92 8.62 2.58
CA TRP A 202 -26.01 7.73 3.00
C TRP A 202 -26.62 6.96 1.82
N ASP A 203 -26.83 7.63 0.69
CA ASP A 203 -27.30 6.99 -0.55
C ASP A 203 -26.29 5.93 -1.03
N ALA A 204 -24.99 6.19 -0.91
CA ALA A 204 -23.94 5.24 -1.22
C ALA A 204 -23.96 4.00 -0.30
N LEU A 205 -24.19 4.20 1.01
CA LEU A 205 -24.33 3.11 1.98
C LEU A 205 -25.56 2.25 1.64
N VAL A 206 -26.72 2.88 1.48
CA VAL A 206 -28.00 2.19 1.23
C VAL A 206 -27.95 1.44 -0.10
N LYS A 207 -27.53 2.09 -1.20
CA LYS A 207 -27.41 1.42 -2.51
C LYS A 207 -26.44 0.25 -2.47
N THR A 208 -25.28 0.41 -1.82
CA THR A 208 -24.32 -0.69 -1.70
C THR A 208 -24.91 -1.84 -0.89
N TYR A 209 -25.62 -1.55 0.19
CA TYR A 209 -26.29 -2.56 1.00
C TYR A 209 -27.41 -3.27 0.23
N THR A 210 -28.23 -2.55 -0.52
CA THR A 210 -29.33 -3.14 -1.30
C THR A 210 -28.83 -3.95 -2.50
N SER A 211 -27.78 -3.49 -3.20
CA SER A 211 -27.26 -4.17 -4.40
C SER A 211 -26.33 -5.35 -4.07
N ASP A 212 -25.44 -5.20 -3.09
CA ASP A 212 -24.39 -6.19 -2.79
C ASP A 212 -24.53 -6.87 -1.41
N GLY A 213 -25.51 -6.44 -0.59
CA GLY A 213 -25.72 -6.94 0.76
C GLY A 213 -24.60 -6.59 1.74
N LEU A 214 -24.61 -7.27 2.90
CA LEU A 214 -23.56 -7.16 3.91
C LEU A 214 -22.18 -7.59 3.38
N LYS A 215 -22.15 -8.61 2.51
CA LYS A 215 -20.91 -9.06 1.88
C LYS A 215 -20.28 -7.94 1.05
N GLY A 216 -21.09 -7.13 0.38
CA GLY A 216 -20.70 -5.92 -0.35
C GLY A 216 -19.94 -4.89 0.49
N LEU A 217 -20.46 -4.60 1.68
CA LEU A 217 -19.89 -3.60 2.60
C LEU A 217 -18.55 -4.04 3.22
N TYR A 218 -18.35 -5.34 3.40
CA TYR A 218 -17.11 -5.91 3.95
C TYR A 218 -16.13 -6.41 2.87
N ARG A 219 -16.41 -6.15 1.58
CA ARG A 219 -15.46 -6.40 0.49
C ARG A 219 -14.19 -5.59 0.76
N GLY A 220 -13.03 -6.20 0.58
CA GLY A 220 -11.72 -5.56 0.80
C GLY A 220 -11.27 -5.45 2.26
N SER A 221 -12.03 -6.02 3.20
CA SER A 221 -11.67 -6.09 4.63
C SER A 221 -10.31 -6.78 4.84
N VAL A 222 -10.04 -7.86 4.11
CA VAL A 222 -8.75 -8.57 4.16
C VAL A 222 -7.57 -7.65 3.82
N LEU A 223 -7.68 -6.86 2.76
CA LEU A 223 -6.65 -5.86 2.39
C LEU A 223 -6.53 -4.74 3.44
N SER A 224 -7.66 -4.31 4.04
CA SER A 224 -7.66 -3.31 5.11
C SER A 224 -6.94 -3.80 6.37
N MET A 225 -7.18 -5.05 6.75
CA MET A 225 -6.53 -5.70 7.87
C MET A 225 -5.03 -5.89 7.61
N ALA A 226 -4.66 -6.38 6.43
CA ALA A 226 -3.26 -6.54 6.01
C ALA A 226 -2.50 -5.20 6.02
N ARG A 227 -3.11 -4.14 5.44
CA ARG A 227 -2.58 -2.77 5.50
C ARG A 227 -2.32 -2.33 6.95
N SER A 228 -3.29 -2.53 7.83
CA SER A 228 -3.22 -2.07 9.22
C SER A 228 -2.18 -2.83 10.03
N PHE A 229 -2.02 -4.13 9.76
CA PHE A 229 -0.97 -4.96 10.33
C PHE A 229 0.42 -4.49 9.89
N VAL A 230 0.66 -4.39 8.58
CA VAL A 230 1.95 -3.94 8.02
C VAL A 230 2.30 -2.54 8.50
N GLY A 231 1.36 -1.59 8.42
CA GLY A 231 1.59 -0.22 8.85
C GLY A 231 1.92 -0.09 10.34
N SER A 232 1.24 -0.85 11.20
CA SER A 232 1.52 -0.81 12.65
C SER A 232 2.85 -1.47 12.98
N GLY A 233 3.15 -2.61 12.36
CA GLY A 233 4.40 -3.34 12.55
C GLY A 233 5.63 -2.53 12.11
N VAL A 234 5.60 -1.98 10.90
CA VAL A 234 6.70 -1.16 10.37
C VAL A 234 6.86 0.12 11.18
N ASN A 235 5.77 0.83 11.48
CA ASN A 235 5.86 2.08 12.24
C ASN A 235 6.49 1.87 13.61
N LEU A 236 6.06 0.85 14.37
CA LEU A 236 6.59 0.60 15.70
C LEU A 236 8.05 0.11 15.67
N THR A 237 8.38 -0.78 14.72
CA THR A 237 9.73 -1.34 14.58
C THR A 237 10.71 -0.26 14.17
N THR A 238 10.42 0.49 13.10
CA THR A 238 11.28 1.58 12.64
C THR A 238 11.41 2.68 13.68
N TYR A 239 10.33 3.04 14.36
CA TYR A 239 10.39 4.02 15.45
C TYR A 239 11.33 3.56 16.58
N SER A 240 11.19 2.31 17.03
CA SER A 240 12.00 1.75 18.12
C SER A 240 13.48 1.66 17.73
N MET A 241 13.77 1.12 16.54
CA MET A 241 15.14 1.00 16.02
C MET A 241 15.79 2.36 15.81
N MET A 242 15.04 3.34 15.30
CA MET A 242 15.56 4.67 15.03
C MET A 242 15.83 5.44 16.31
N LYS A 243 14.93 5.33 17.30
CA LYS A 243 15.12 5.89 18.65
C LYS A 243 16.34 5.27 19.33
N GLU A 244 16.46 3.95 19.32
CA GLU A 244 17.62 3.23 19.88
C GLU A 244 18.94 3.64 19.21
N TYR A 245 18.96 3.73 17.88
CA TYR A 245 20.14 4.16 17.14
C TYR A 245 20.56 5.60 17.48
N LEU A 246 19.62 6.54 17.55
CA LEU A 246 19.90 7.95 17.84
C LEU A 246 20.41 8.15 19.28
N ILE A 247 19.87 7.40 20.24
CA ILE A 247 20.31 7.47 21.63
C ILE A 247 21.68 6.79 21.79
N LEU A 248 21.83 5.54 21.34
CA LEU A 248 23.03 4.75 21.61
C LEU A 248 24.24 5.14 20.76
N LYS A 249 24.06 5.45 19.47
CA LYS A 249 25.18 5.73 18.55
C LYS A 249 25.45 7.21 18.33
N ARG A 250 24.44 8.07 18.46
CA ARG A 250 24.57 9.52 18.25
C ARG A 250 24.51 10.33 19.55
N ASN A 251 24.25 9.68 20.69
CA ASN A 251 24.20 10.29 22.01
C ASN A 251 23.23 11.48 22.09
N TRP A 252 22.10 11.39 21.36
CA TRP A 252 21.04 12.38 21.44
C TRP A 252 20.31 12.26 22.78
N LYS A 253 19.92 13.40 23.36
CA LYS A 253 19.07 13.43 24.55
C LYS A 253 17.66 12.95 24.19
N ASP A 254 17.01 12.25 25.12
CA ASP A 254 15.59 11.88 24.98
C ASP A 254 14.74 13.15 25.14
N ASP A 255 14.44 13.78 24.00
CA ASP A 255 13.71 15.04 23.90
C ASP A 255 12.63 14.93 22.80
N TRP A 256 11.67 15.85 22.80
CA TRP A 256 10.57 15.86 21.83
C TRP A 256 11.06 15.92 20.38
N VAL A 257 12.22 16.53 20.13
CA VAL A 257 12.85 16.59 18.80
C VAL A 257 13.24 15.19 18.31
N LEU A 258 13.81 14.37 19.19
CA LEU A 258 14.18 12.99 18.86
C LEU A 258 12.95 12.16 18.53
N ASP A 259 11.87 12.31 19.32
CA ASP A 259 10.60 11.65 19.06
C ASP A 259 9.95 12.10 17.75
N MET A 260 10.08 13.39 17.39
CA MET A 260 9.61 13.90 16.10
C MET A 260 10.41 13.33 14.94
N VAL A 261 11.74 13.30 15.02
CA VAL A 261 12.60 12.72 13.96
C VAL A 261 12.32 11.23 13.82
N ALA A 262 12.29 10.48 14.93
CA ALA A 262 11.96 9.06 14.97
C ALA A 262 10.57 8.79 14.36
N GLY A 263 9.57 9.59 14.73
CA GLY A 263 8.20 9.47 14.22
C GLY A 263 8.08 9.82 12.73
N LEU A 264 8.80 10.82 12.25
CA LEU A 264 8.82 11.18 10.83
C LEU A 264 9.46 10.07 9.98
N GLY A 265 10.61 9.54 10.40
CA GLY A 265 11.27 8.45 9.67
C GLY A 265 10.46 7.15 9.69
N SER A 266 9.85 6.80 10.82
CA SER A 266 8.96 5.64 10.89
C SER A 266 7.70 5.83 10.05
N GLY A 267 7.19 7.06 9.94
CA GLY A 267 6.08 7.42 9.05
C GLY A 267 6.44 7.20 7.57
N ILE A 268 7.61 7.68 7.12
CA ILE A 268 8.08 7.49 5.74
C ILE A 268 8.26 6.01 5.41
N ALA A 269 8.95 5.26 6.28
CA ALA A 269 9.15 3.82 6.10
C ALA A 269 7.81 3.07 6.00
N SER A 270 6.85 3.43 6.86
CA SER A 270 5.50 2.86 6.84
C SER A 270 4.76 3.20 5.55
N CYS A 271 4.86 4.43 5.06
CA CYS A 271 4.25 4.84 3.79
C CYS A 271 4.76 4.02 2.61
N ILE A 272 6.07 3.76 2.54
CA ILE A 272 6.68 2.95 1.48
C ILE A 272 6.15 1.51 1.53
N ALA A 273 6.16 0.90 2.71
CA ALA A 273 5.70 -0.48 2.89
C ALA A 273 4.20 -0.65 2.60
N MET A 274 3.38 0.36 2.88
CA MET A 274 1.92 0.29 2.70
C MET A 274 1.46 0.68 1.29
N ASN A 275 2.29 1.36 0.49
CA ASN A 275 1.91 1.87 -0.83
C ASN A 275 1.40 0.78 -1.81
N PRO A 276 2.07 -0.39 -1.99
CA PRO A 276 1.56 -1.41 -2.91
C PRO A 276 0.19 -1.95 -2.47
N ILE A 277 0.00 -2.16 -1.16
CA ILE A 277 -1.29 -2.58 -0.59
C ILE A 277 -2.36 -1.51 -0.84
N ASP A 278 -2.02 -0.22 -0.69
CA ASP A 278 -2.95 0.88 -0.93
C ASP A 278 -3.43 0.94 -2.38
N VAL A 279 -2.54 0.77 -3.34
CA VAL A 279 -2.89 0.81 -4.77
C VAL A 279 -3.87 -0.32 -5.10
N VAL A 280 -3.55 -1.56 -4.70
CA VAL A 280 -4.42 -2.72 -4.97
C VAL A 280 -5.75 -2.59 -4.24
N ARG A 281 -5.73 -2.14 -2.98
CA ARG A 281 -6.94 -1.90 -2.18
C ARG A 281 -7.87 -0.87 -2.81
N THR A 282 -7.34 0.28 -3.25
CA THR A 282 -8.14 1.33 -3.90
C THR A 282 -8.75 0.82 -5.20
N ARG A 283 -7.99 0.05 -6.00
CA ARG A 283 -8.49 -0.62 -7.21
C ARG A 283 -9.58 -1.65 -6.90
N TYR A 284 -9.42 -2.42 -5.83
CA TYR A 284 -10.39 -3.42 -5.38
C TYR A 284 -11.70 -2.79 -4.91
N TYR A 285 -11.66 -1.64 -4.22
CA TYR A 285 -12.87 -0.93 -3.79
C TYR A 285 -13.66 -0.30 -4.94
N ASN A 286 -12.96 0.09 -6.01
CA ASN A 286 -13.54 0.79 -7.15
C ASN A 286 -13.90 -0.15 -8.32
N GLN A 287 -13.70 -1.46 -8.21
CA GLN A 287 -14.01 -2.39 -9.31
C GLN A 287 -15.52 -2.61 -9.47
N PRO A 288 -16.02 -2.78 -10.72
CA PRO A 288 -17.39 -3.23 -10.94
C PRO A 288 -17.52 -4.73 -10.65
N TYR A 289 -18.70 -5.10 -10.16
CA TYR A 289 -19.06 -6.48 -9.84
C TYR A 289 -20.12 -6.97 -10.81
N VAL A 290 -19.83 -8.08 -11.49
CA VAL A 290 -20.77 -8.77 -12.38
C VAL A 290 -21.00 -10.15 -11.79
N ASN A 291 -22.26 -10.51 -11.51
CA ASN A 291 -22.64 -11.80 -10.92
C ASN A 291 -21.89 -12.16 -9.62
N GLY A 292 -21.66 -11.17 -8.75
CA GLY A 292 -21.02 -11.37 -7.45
C GLY A 292 -19.50 -11.59 -7.47
N LYS A 293 -18.86 -11.60 -8.65
CA LYS A 293 -17.39 -11.64 -8.81
C LYS A 293 -16.89 -10.27 -9.30
N GLY A 294 -15.76 -9.82 -8.74
CA GLY A 294 -15.09 -8.61 -9.21
C GLY A 294 -14.46 -8.86 -10.57
N THR A 295 -14.53 -7.86 -11.44
CA THR A 295 -13.96 -7.93 -12.81
C THR A 295 -12.43 -7.90 -12.84
N LEU A 296 -11.79 -7.27 -11.85
CA LEU A 296 -10.33 -7.26 -11.72
C LEU A 296 -9.85 -8.32 -10.73
N TYR A 297 -10.50 -8.43 -9.58
CA TYR A 297 -10.10 -9.32 -8.50
C TYR A 297 -11.28 -10.16 -8.05
N SER A 298 -11.12 -11.48 -8.08
CA SER A 298 -12.18 -12.40 -7.73
C SER A 298 -12.44 -12.44 -6.22
N SER A 299 -11.39 -12.31 -5.40
CA SER A 299 -11.42 -12.42 -3.93
C SER A 299 -10.42 -11.48 -3.26
N GLY A 300 -10.60 -11.24 -1.95
CA GLY A 300 -9.64 -10.45 -1.16
C GLY A 300 -8.26 -11.10 -1.03
N THR A 301 -8.20 -12.44 -1.06
CA THR A 301 -6.95 -13.22 -1.07
C THR A 301 -6.25 -13.18 -2.42
N ASP A 302 -7.02 -13.20 -3.51
CA ASP A 302 -6.53 -13.02 -4.88
C ASP A 302 -5.87 -11.65 -5.07
N ALA A 303 -6.50 -10.60 -4.55
CA ALA A 303 -5.91 -9.28 -4.50
C ALA A 303 -4.65 -9.21 -3.62
N LEU A 304 -4.56 -9.96 -2.52
CA LEU A 304 -3.32 -10.07 -1.75
C LEU A 304 -2.22 -10.85 -2.49
N ALA A 305 -2.58 -11.90 -3.23
CA ALA A 305 -1.66 -12.62 -4.09
C ALA A 305 -1.09 -11.71 -5.18
N GLU A 306 -1.91 -10.84 -5.76
CA GLU A 306 -1.44 -9.81 -6.70
C GLU A 306 -0.44 -8.83 -6.05
N VAL A 307 -0.70 -8.40 -4.81
CA VAL A 307 0.26 -7.56 -4.06
C VAL A 307 1.58 -8.31 -3.88
N TYR A 308 1.52 -9.59 -3.51
CA TYR A 308 2.70 -10.42 -3.33
C TYR A 308 3.47 -10.56 -4.65
N ASN A 309 2.80 -10.93 -5.75
CA ASN A 309 3.41 -11.05 -7.06
C ASN A 309 4.06 -9.73 -7.51
N TYR A 310 3.39 -8.60 -7.26
CA TYR A 310 3.96 -7.29 -7.57
C TYR A 310 5.23 -6.99 -6.77
N MET A 311 5.28 -7.35 -5.49
CA MET A 311 6.47 -7.20 -4.66
C MET A 311 7.60 -8.12 -5.14
N ASP A 312 7.28 -9.37 -5.46
CA ASP A 312 8.22 -10.36 -5.97
C ASP A 312 8.83 -9.92 -7.30
N MET A 313 8.00 -9.44 -8.24
CA MET A 313 8.45 -8.85 -9.51
C MET A 313 9.36 -7.65 -9.29
N ARG A 314 9.07 -6.80 -8.29
CA ARG A 314 9.90 -5.63 -8.00
C ARG A 314 11.25 -6.02 -7.39
N ASP A 315 11.28 -7.01 -6.52
CA ASP A 315 12.52 -7.54 -5.97
C ASP A 315 13.34 -8.24 -7.05
N SER A 316 12.68 -9.00 -7.94
CA SER A 316 13.29 -9.64 -9.11
C SER A 316 13.89 -8.59 -10.07
N PHE A 317 13.13 -7.55 -10.43
CA PHE A 317 13.61 -6.43 -11.24
C PHE A 317 14.84 -5.76 -10.61
N ARG A 318 14.81 -5.48 -9.30
CA ARG A 318 15.95 -4.88 -8.58
C ARG A 318 17.18 -5.80 -8.55
N ASN A 319 17.01 -7.11 -8.62
CA ASN A 319 18.15 -8.03 -8.68
C ASN A 319 18.82 -8.03 -10.05
N PHE A 320 18.08 -7.70 -11.12
CA PHE A 320 18.62 -7.58 -12.48
C PHE A 320 19.15 -6.17 -12.79
N ASP A 321 18.56 -5.13 -12.17
CA ASP A 321 19.02 -3.74 -12.21
C ASP A 321 20.27 -3.59 -11.31
N GLN A 322 21.44 -3.81 -11.89
CA GLN A 322 22.72 -3.83 -11.17
C GLN A 322 23.20 -2.41 -10.85
N ASP A 323 22.90 -1.45 -11.73
CA ASP A 323 23.32 -0.06 -11.57
C ASP A 323 22.32 0.79 -10.75
N GLY A 324 21.11 0.28 -10.53
CA GLY A 324 20.06 0.90 -9.73
C GLY A 324 19.41 2.10 -10.42
N ASN A 325 19.50 2.20 -11.74
CA ASN A 325 18.96 3.31 -12.51
C ASN A 325 17.42 3.21 -12.72
N GLY A 326 16.82 2.05 -12.39
CA GLY A 326 15.39 1.79 -12.51
C GLY A 326 14.91 1.33 -13.90
N VAL A 327 15.83 1.00 -14.81
CA VAL A 327 15.60 0.45 -16.15
C VAL A 327 16.59 -0.67 -16.43
N LEU A 328 16.19 -1.71 -17.15
CA LEU A 328 17.12 -2.77 -17.55
C LEU A 328 17.71 -2.43 -18.91
N ASP A 329 19.02 -2.21 -18.95
CA ASP A 329 19.73 -1.99 -20.20
C ASP A 329 19.98 -3.32 -20.95
N ARG A 330 20.55 -3.24 -22.17
CA ARG A 330 20.84 -4.45 -22.96
C ARG A 330 21.82 -5.40 -22.28
N LYS A 331 22.73 -4.90 -21.45
CA LYS A 331 23.76 -5.70 -20.79
C LYS A 331 23.14 -6.43 -19.60
N GLU A 332 22.39 -5.73 -18.78
CA GLU A 332 21.64 -6.27 -17.64
C GLU A 332 20.59 -7.28 -18.11
N LEU A 333 19.91 -7.00 -19.22
CA LEU A 333 19.00 -7.96 -19.84
C LEU A 333 19.73 -9.21 -20.34
N ALA A 334 20.90 -9.07 -20.96
CA ALA A 334 21.70 -10.22 -21.36
C ALA A 334 22.18 -11.04 -20.14
N ASP A 335 22.55 -10.39 -19.05
CA ASP A 335 22.89 -11.06 -17.78
C ASP A 335 21.68 -11.78 -17.16
N ALA A 336 20.49 -11.17 -17.23
CA ALA A 336 19.24 -11.81 -16.84
C ALA A 336 18.95 -13.06 -17.70
N MET A 337 19.17 -12.99 -19.01
CA MET A 337 19.03 -14.15 -19.90
C MET A 337 20.02 -15.27 -19.58
N ARG A 338 21.28 -14.93 -19.23
CA ARG A 338 22.28 -15.92 -18.80
C ARG A 338 21.86 -16.63 -17.51
N ALA A 339 21.24 -15.91 -16.58
CA ALA A 339 20.74 -16.48 -15.34
C ALA A 339 19.59 -17.48 -15.58
N VAL A 340 18.72 -17.23 -16.58
CA VAL A 340 17.57 -18.08 -16.89
C VAL A 340 17.93 -19.24 -17.83
N LEU A 341 18.87 -19.03 -18.76
CA LEU A 341 19.33 -20.02 -19.73
C LEU A 341 20.78 -20.41 -19.42
N PRO A 342 21.03 -21.26 -18.41
CA PRO A 342 22.39 -21.70 -18.09
C PRO A 342 23.01 -22.46 -19.26
N ASN A 343 24.33 -22.34 -19.43
CA ASN A 343 25.04 -23.03 -20.50
C ASN A 343 24.92 -24.55 -20.32
N SER A 344 24.22 -25.20 -21.24
CA SER A 344 23.95 -26.64 -21.25
C SER A 344 24.92 -27.43 -22.14
N GLY A 345 26.18 -26.98 -22.24
CA GLY A 345 27.27 -27.67 -22.96
C GLY A 345 27.52 -27.16 -24.39
N PHE A 346 27.10 -25.93 -24.70
CA PHE A 346 27.40 -25.27 -25.98
C PHE A 346 28.81 -24.66 -25.96
N GLU A 347 29.42 -24.53 -27.13
CA GLU A 347 30.62 -23.70 -27.30
C GLU A 347 30.31 -22.24 -26.93
N ASP A 348 31.25 -21.57 -26.27
CA ASP A 348 31.04 -20.22 -25.72
C ASP A 348 30.59 -19.21 -26.79
N ALA A 349 31.06 -19.36 -28.04
CA ALA A 349 30.67 -18.48 -29.15
C ALA A 349 29.21 -18.69 -29.60
N GLU A 350 28.72 -19.93 -29.62
CA GLU A 350 27.33 -20.23 -29.96
C GLU A 350 26.38 -19.83 -28.84
N TYR A 351 26.79 -20.03 -27.58
CA TYR A 351 26.04 -19.60 -26.41
C TYR A 351 25.87 -18.07 -26.38
N GLU A 352 26.94 -17.31 -26.59
CA GLU A 352 26.88 -15.85 -26.62
C GLU A 352 26.03 -15.30 -27.79
N LYS A 353 26.11 -15.93 -28.96
CA LYS A 353 25.24 -15.57 -30.09
C LYS A 353 23.77 -15.80 -29.75
N MET A 354 23.46 -16.93 -29.13
CA MET A 354 22.11 -17.27 -28.71
C MET A 354 21.57 -16.30 -27.64
N ILE A 355 22.37 -15.94 -26.65
CA ILE A 355 21.96 -14.97 -25.62
C ILE A 355 21.67 -13.61 -26.26
N ARG A 356 22.47 -13.17 -27.23
CA ARG A 356 22.20 -11.93 -27.97
C ARG A 356 20.90 -11.99 -28.77
N ASP A 357 20.64 -13.10 -29.47
CA ASP A 357 19.42 -13.28 -30.25
C ASP A 357 18.17 -13.30 -29.33
N ALA A 358 18.25 -13.98 -28.18
CA ALA A 358 17.19 -13.99 -27.18
C ALA A 358 16.95 -12.60 -26.54
N THR A 359 18.03 -11.88 -26.23
CA THR A 359 17.98 -10.51 -25.69
C THR A 359 17.29 -9.56 -26.68
N MET A 360 17.66 -9.63 -27.97
CA MET A 360 17.03 -8.82 -29.02
C MET A 360 15.56 -9.16 -29.21
N ARG A 361 15.19 -10.45 -29.23
CA ARG A 361 13.79 -10.88 -29.32
C ARG A 361 12.94 -10.34 -28.16
N VAL A 362 13.49 -10.37 -26.95
CA VAL A 362 12.77 -9.86 -25.77
C VAL A 362 12.64 -8.34 -25.80
N LEU A 363 13.68 -7.61 -26.22
CA LEU A 363 13.57 -6.17 -26.44
C LEU A 363 12.49 -5.84 -27.47
N GLU A 364 12.50 -6.51 -28.63
CA GLU A 364 11.51 -6.23 -29.70
C GLU A 364 10.05 -6.40 -29.28
N ILE A 365 9.77 -7.29 -28.31
CA ILE A 365 8.41 -7.61 -27.88
C ILE A 365 8.02 -6.86 -26.58
N ALA A 366 8.96 -6.72 -25.64
CA ALA A 366 8.70 -6.14 -24.33
C ALA A 366 8.76 -4.60 -24.34
N ASP A 367 9.69 -4.01 -25.11
CA ASP A 367 9.89 -2.56 -25.24
C ASP A 367 8.74 -1.94 -26.05
N GLN A 368 7.83 -1.25 -25.36
CA GLN A 368 6.65 -0.63 -25.98
C GLN A 368 6.95 0.74 -26.58
N ASP A 369 7.79 1.51 -25.91
CA ASP A 369 8.07 2.91 -26.27
C ASP A 369 9.32 3.06 -27.17
N LYS A 370 9.99 1.95 -27.44
CA LYS A 370 11.15 1.80 -28.33
C LYS A 370 12.35 2.61 -27.87
N ASP A 371 12.49 2.78 -26.56
CA ASP A 371 13.61 3.50 -25.95
C ASP A 371 14.86 2.61 -25.75
N THR A 372 14.76 1.33 -26.12
CA THR A 372 15.82 0.31 -26.07
C THR A 372 16.25 -0.12 -24.67
N VAL A 373 15.45 0.22 -23.66
CA VAL A 373 15.57 -0.28 -22.29
C VAL A 373 14.27 -0.95 -21.88
N ILE A 374 14.28 -1.71 -20.78
CA ILE A 374 13.05 -2.29 -20.22
C ILE A 374 12.75 -1.61 -18.89
N SER A 375 11.66 -0.84 -18.87
CA SER A 375 11.15 -0.25 -17.64
C SER A 375 10.44 -1.29 -16.77
N PHE A 376 10.25 -0.98 -15.48
CA PHE A 376 9.47 -1.85 -14.60
C PHE A 376 8.03 -2.08 -15.08
N GLU A 377 7.46 -1.18 -15.89
CA GLU A 377 6.11 -1.36 -16.46
C GLU A 377 6.07 -2.44 -17.56
N GLU A 378 7.21 -2.68 -18.22
CA GLU A 378 7.38 -3.64 -19.32
C GLU A 378 7.93 -4.99 -18.84
N TYR A 379 8.54 -5.00 -17.66
CA TYR A 379 9.10 -6.19 -17.03
C TYR A 379 8.16 -7.41 -16.99
N PRO A 380 6.84 -7.30 -16.71
CA PRO A 380 5.95 -8.47 -16.78
C PRO A 380 5.94 -9.14 -18.17
N ARG A 381 6.01 -8.36 -19.25
CA ARG A 381 6.05 -8.91 -20.62
C ARG A 381 7.41 -9.53 -20.93
N MET A 382 8.47 -8.90 -20.45
CA MET A 382 9.80 -9.48 -20.49
C MET A 382 9.79 -10.88 -19.87
N THR A 383 9.22 -11.03 -18.66
CA THR A 383 9.13 -12.34 -17.99
C THR A 383 8.27 -13.35 -18.75
N GLU A 384 7.16 -12.93 -19.36
CA GLU A 384 6.32 -13.80 -20.20
C GLU A 384 7.08 -14.31 -21.45
N GLU A 385 7.81 -13.43 -22.14
CA GLU A 385 8.59 -13.81 -23.32
C GLU A 385 9.81 -14.66 -22.97
N VAL A 386 10.51 -14.33 -21.89
CA VAL A 386 11.59 -15.17 -21.35
C VAL A 386 11.06 -16.59 -21.06
N GLN A 387 9.88 -16.69 -20.45
CA GLN A 387 9.27 -17.98 -20.16
C GLN A 387 8.89 -18.76 -21.43
N LYS A 388 8.41 -18.08 -22.48
CA LYS A 388 8.15 -18.71 -23.79
C LYS A 388 9.43 -19.26 -24.40
N ILE A 389 10.51 -18.45 -24.42
CA ILE A 389 11.82 -18.87 -24.93
C ILE A 389 12.34 -20.09 -24.14
N TYR A 390 12.20 -20.08 -22.81
CA TYR A 390 12.59 -21.19 -21.96
C TYR A 390 11.78 -22.47 -22.27
N VAL A 391 10.46 -22.36 -22.46
CA VAL A 391 9.59 -23.50 -22.77
C VAL A 391 9.83 -24.04 -24.18
N GLU A 392 9.98 -23.18 -25.19
CA GLU A 392 10.36 -23.55 -26.57
C GLU A 392 11.64 -24.39 -26.54
N ARG A 393 12.61 -23.99 -25.71
CA ARG A 393 13.90 -24.66 -25.60
C ARG A 393 13.87 -25.93 -24.74
N ALA A 394 13.11 -25.94 -23.65
CA ALA A 394 12.89 -27.15 -22.85
C ALA A 394 12.11 -28.21 -23.66
N GLY A 395 11.18 -27.78 -24.51
CA GLY A 395 10.50 -28.62 -25.50
C GLY A 395 11.46 -29.19 -26.54
N ALA A 396 12.33 -28.35 -27.11
CA ALA A 396 13.39 -28.80 -28.03
C ALA A 396 14.39 -29.77 -27.36
N ALA A 397 14.76 -29.55 -26.10
CA ALA A 397 15.63 -30.44 -25.32
C ALA A 397 14.93 -31.76 -24.93
N SER A 398 13.61 -31.75 -24.73
CA SER A 398 12.83 -32.96 -24.42
C SER A 398 12.72 -33.93 -25.61
N LEU A 399 12.84 -33.43 -26.85
CA LEU A 399 12.95 -34.25 -28.06
C LEU A 399 14.31 -34.96 -28.20
N PHE A 400 15.34 -34.49 -27.48
CA PHE A 400 16.70 -35.05 -27.49
C PHE A 400 17.11 -35.75 -26.20
N GLY A 401 16.16 -36.05 -25.32
CA GLY A 401 16.39 -36.87 -24.13
C GLY A 401 17.05 -36.09 -22.98
N GLY A 402 16.21 -35.50 -22.13
CA GLY A 402 16.57 -35.11 -20.78
C GLY A 402 16.47 -33.61 -20.52
N ILE A 403 15.35 -33.21 -19.92
CA ILE A 403 15.20 -32.25 -18.81
C ILE A 403 13.69 -32.09 -18.59
N ARG A 404 13.20 -32.40 -17.38
CA ARG A 404 11.80 -32.09 -17.01
C ARG A 404 11.67 -30.59 -16.79
N PRO A 405 10.59 -29.95 -17.24
CA PRO A 405 10.37 -28.53 -17.02
C PRO A 405 10.26 -28.25 -15.51
N ARG A 406 11.24 -27.53 -14.94
CA ARG A 406 11.09 -26.89 -13.63
C ARG A 406 10.33 -25.58 -13.80
N SER A 407 9.34 -25.35 -12.94
CA SER A 407 8.60 -24.09 -12.85
C SER A 407 9.53 -22.96 -12.37
N MET A 408 9.39 -21.77 -12.95
CA MET A 408 10.10 -20.53 -12.60
C MET A 408 10.03 -20.17 -11.11
N LYS A 409 9.03 -20.68 -10.37
CA LYS A 409 8.96 -20.57 -8.89
C LYS A 409 10.18 -21.12 -8.15
N SER A 410 11.00 -21.95 -8.81
CA SER A 410 12.25 -22.48 -8.25
C SER A 410 13.47 -21.57 -8.43
N PHE A 411 13.34 -20.48 -9.20
CA PHE A 411 14.39 -19.50 -9.46
C PHE A 411 14.16 -18.13 -8.82
N GLY A 412 13.05 -17.94 -8.06
CA GLY A 412 12.71 -16.62 -7.52
C GLY A 412 12.29 -15.62 -8.60
N VAL A 413 11.50 -16.10 -9.57
CA VAL A 413 10.82 -15.32 -10.62
C VAL A 413 9.33 -15.53 -10.52
#